data_AF-A0A3D1BHV9-F1
#
_entry.id   AF-A0A3D1BHV9-F1
#
_cell.length_a   1.000
_cell.length_b   1.000
_cell.length_c   1.000
_cell.angle_alpha   90.00
_cell.angle_beta   90.00
_cell.angle_gamma   90.00
#
_symmetry.space_group_name_H-M   'P 1'
#
loop_
_entity.id
_entity.type
_entity.pdbx_description
1 polymer ?
#
loop_
_entity_poly.entity_id
_entity_poly.type
_entity_poly.pdbx_seq_one_letter_code
_entity_poly.pdbx_strand_id
1 'polypeptide(L)'
;YGNSVNWDSCYRNPWLTQAEISDIINAYQVWVAHSRSDNRIVPITINDPCRLRGNPPSSVNPYSHSELRSLATKPVTSVSTVVTTSGNGSTSNVTFYTNAGSFSMSGNDFKTIYNMRAPGHLRIPQSGFVHVNVEKK
;
A
#
# COMPACT_ATOMS: atom_id res chain seq x y z
N TYR A 1 -0.62 -14.62 -22.97
CA TYR A 1 -0.07 -13.48 -22.21
C TYR A 1 -0.51 -12.20 -22.91
N GLY A 2 -1.62 -11.59 -22.46
CA GLY A 2 -2.23 -10.43 -23.10
C GLY A 2 -1.97 -9.16 -22.30
N ASN A 3 -1.08 -8.30 -22.81
CA ASN A 3 -0.78 -6.99 -22.25
C ASN A 3 -1.61 -5.92 -22.98
N SER A 4 -2.88 -5.78 -22.64
CA SER A 4 -3.68 -4.61 -23.05
C SER A 4 -4.26 -3.95 -21.81
N VAL A 5 -3.50 -3.00 -21.24
CA VAL A 5 -3.94 -2.09 -20.18
C VAL A 5 -4.91 -1.08 -20.79
N ASN A 6 -6.20 -1.41 -20.70
CA ASN A 6 -7.28 -0.48 -20.99
C ASN A 6 -7.73 0.18 -19.69
N TRP A 7 -8.57 1.22 -19.78
CA TRP A 7 -9.19 1.97 -18.66
C TRP A 7 -9.72 1.11 -17.51
N ASP A 8 -9.87 -0.20 -17.73
CA ASP A 8 -10.38 -1.15 -16.78
C ASP A 8 -9.42 -1.62 -15.68
N SER A 9 -8.09 -1.53 -15.88
CA SER A 9 -7.09 -2.03 -14.93
C SER A 9 -6.46 -0.95 -14.05
N CYS A 10 -6.76 0.32 -14.32
CA CYS A 10 -6.15 1.47 -13.65
C CYS A 10 -4.61 1.49 -13.66
N TYR A 11 -3.97 0.73 -14.55
CA TYR A 11 -2.52 0.52 -14.59
C TYR A 11 -1.96 -0.14 -13.31
N ARG A 12 -2.77 -0.98 -12.64
CA ARG A 12 -2.41 -1.62 -11.37
C ARG A 12 -2.50 -3.14 -11.48
N ASN A 13 -1.64 -3.81 -10.73
CA ASN A 13 -1.73 -5.25 -10.53
C ASN A 13 -2.41 -5.55 -9.18
N PRO A 14 -3.04 -6.72 -9.01
CA PRO A 14 -3.67 -7.10 -7.74
C PRO A 14 -2.66 -7.41 -6.62
N TRP A 15 -1.37 -7.45 -6.93
CA TRP A 15 -0.28 -7.57 -5.96
C TRP A 15 0.54 -6.29 -5.87
N LEU A 16 1.15 -6.05 -4.71
CA LEU A 16 2.07 -4.94 -4.52
C LEU A 16 3.40 -5.20 -5.24
N THR A 17 3.93 -4.16 -5.85
CA THR A 17 5.31 -4.16 -6.36
C THR A 17 6.32 -4.02 -5.21
N GLN A 18 7.57 -4.35 -5.49
CA GLN A 18 8.67 -4.17 -4.54
C GLN A 18 8.75 -2.73 -3.98
N ALA A 19 8.60 -1.74 -4.86
CA ALA A 19 8.64 -0.34 -4.48
C ALA A 19 7.50 0.04 -3.53
N GLU A 20 6.30 -0.51 -3.74
CA GLU A 20 5.13 -0.23 -2.90
C GLU A 20 5.22 -0.91 -1.54
N ILE A 21 5.73 -2.13 -1.46
CA ILE A 21 5.98 -2.77 -0.15
C ILE A 21 7.05 -1.99 0.61
N SER A 22 8.14 -1.58 -0.05
CA SER A 22 9.17 -0.74 0.56
C SER A 22 8.61 0.62 1.02
N ASP A 23 7.69 1.21 0.26
CA ASP A 23 6.98 2.43 0.67
C ASP A 23 6.17 2.23 1.95
N ILE A 24 5.40 1.15 2.05
CA ILE A 24 4.59 0.84 3.24
C ILE A 24 5.48 0.73 4.48
N ILE A 25 6.66 0.12 4.36
CA ILE A 25 7.62 0.00 5.48
C ILE A 25 8.21 1.38 5.84
N ASN A 26 8.55 2.21 4.86
CA ASN A 26 9.02 3.57 5.12
C ASN A 26 7.93 4.44 5.75
N ALA A 27 6.70 4.35 5.26
CA ALA A 27 5.52 5.00 5.84
C ALA A 27 5.28 4.56 7.28
N TYR A 28 5.42 3.27 7.59
CA TYR A 28 5.30 2.76 8.96
C TYR A 28 6.32 3.42 9.89
N GLN A 29 7.58 3.54 9.47
CA GLN A 29 8.61 4.20 10.27
C GLN A 29 8.26 5.65 10.57
N VAL A 30 7.84 6.42 9.55
CA VAL A 30 7.44 7.82 9.70
C VAL A 30 6.18 7.94 10.57
N TRP A 31 5.19 7.09 10.35
CA TRP A 31 3.95 7.05 11.12
C TRP A 31 4.23 6.81 12.60
N VAL A 32 5.07 5.84 12.94
CA VAL A 32 5.47 5.57 14.33
C VAL A 32 6.27 6.74 14.91
N ALA A 33 7.18 7.35 14.14
CA ALA A 33 7.94 8.52 14.58
C ALA A 33 7.02 9.73 14.87
N HIS A 34 5.91 9.87 14.15
CA HIS A 34 4.88 10.89 14.37
C HIS A 34 3.78 10.43 15.35
N SER A 35 4.10 9.57 16.32
CA SER A 35 3.15 9.10 17.34
C SER A 35 1.86 8.50 16.76
N ARG A 36 1.98 7.80 15.62
CA ARG A 36 0.87 7.19 14.87
C ARG A 36 -0.19 8.19 14.38
N SER A 37 0.21 9.43 14.12
CA SER A 37 -0.67 10.49 13.61
C SER A 37 0.02 11.28 12.51
N ASP A 38 -0.37 11.07 11.25
CA ASP A 38 0.14 11.82 10.11
C ASP A 38 -0.87 11.86 8.96
N ASN A 39 -1.37 13.05 8.65
CA ASN A 39 -2.41 13.27 7.64
C ASN A 39 -1.88 13.19 6.20
N ARG A 40 -0.56 13.16 5.99
CA ARG A 40 0.07 13.00 4.67
C ARG A 40 0.39 11.54 4.34
N ILE A 41 0.24 10.62 5.30
CA ILE A 41 0.32 9.17 5.08
C ILE A 41 -1.02 8.68 4.54
N VAL A 42 -1.22 8.95 3.26
CA VAL A 42 -2.41 8.57 2.48
C VAL A 42 -1.94 7.98 1.14
N PRO A 43 -2.81 7.30 0.37
CA PRO A 43 -2.37 6.63 -0.85
C PRO A 43 -1.85 7.66 -1.85
N ILE A 44 -0.72 7.37 -2.53
CA ILE A 44 -0.18 8.28 -3.57
C ILE A 44 -1.19 8.46 -4.71
N THR A 45 -1.99 7.43 -4.97
CA THR A 45 -3.06 7.42 -5.98
C THR A 45 -4.32 8.18 -5.52
N ILE A 46 -4.29 8.94 -4.42
CA ILE A 46 -5.46 9.67 -3.92
C ILE A 46 -5.98 10.70 -4.93
N ASN A 47 -5.08 11.23 -5.77
CA ASN A 47 -5.38 12.19 -6.83
C ASN A 47 -5.54 11.54 -8.22
N ASP A 48 -5.50 10.21 -8.30
CA ASP A 48 -5.61 9.47 -9.56
C ASP A 48 -7.06 9.44 -10.07
N PRO A 49 -7.33 9.71 -11.36
CA PRO A 49 -8.66 9.56 -11.96
C PRO A 49 -9.28 8.16 -11.82
N CYS A 50 -8.49 7.14 -11.49
CA CYS A 50 -8.95 5.78 -11.25
C CYS A 50 -9.60 5.52 -9.88
N ARG A 51 -9.64 6.53 -9.02
CA ARG A 51 -10.37 6.49 -7.76
C ARG A 51 -11.88 6.39 -7.99
N LEU A 52 -12.59 5.74 -7.06
CA LEU A 52 -14.07 5.77 -7.00
C LEU A 52 -14.59 7.20 -7.18
N ARG A 53 -15.59 7.36 -8.07
CA ARG A 53 -16.22 8.64 -8.45
C ARG A 53 -16.40 9.57 -7.24
N GLY A 54 -15.76 10.73 -7.34
CA GLY A 54 -15.79 11.82 -6.36
C GLY A 54 -14.58 12.68 -6.66
N ASN A 55 -14.75 14.00 -6.79
CA ASN A 55 -13.63 14.89 -7.05
C ASN A 55 -12.46 14.54 -6.10
N PRO A 56 -11.20 14.47 -6.59
CA PRO A 56 -10.07 14.30 -5.69
C PRO A 56 -10.21 15.38 -4.60
N PRO A 57 -10.05 15.03 -3.31
CA PRO A 57 -10.17 16.04 -2.27
C PRO A 57 -9.08 17.06 -2.61
N SER A 58 -9.48 18.28 -2.94
CA SER A 58 -8.69 19.27 -3.69
C SER A 58 -7.49 19.85 -2.92
N SER A 59 -7.03 19.18 -1.86
CA SER A 59 -5.96 19.66 -0.97
C SER A 59 -5.17 18.56 -0.27
N VAL A 60 -5.17 17.31 -0.76
CA VAL A 60 -4.36 16.26 -0.11
C VAL A 60 -2.97 16.19 -0.75
N ASN A 61 -1.95 16.46 0.06
CA ASN A 61 -0.53 16.39 -0.30
C ASN A 61 0.12 15.10 0.25
N PRO A 62 -0.09 13.93 -0.39
CA PRO A 62 0.52 12.69 0.06
C PRO A 62 2.04 12.78 -0.02
N TYR A 63 2.75 12.12 0.89
CA TYR A 63 4.19 11.92 0.67
C TYR A 63 4.43 11.02 -0.54
N SER A 64 5.36 11.44 -1.40
CA SER A 64 5.93 10.61 -2.45
C SER A 64 6.79 9.48 -1.87
N HIS A 65 7.09 8.48 -2.69
CA HIS A 65 7.99 7.37 -2.33
C HIS A 65 9.37 7.85 -1.89
N SER A 66 9.92 8.87 -2.55
CA SER A 66 11.22 9.45 -2.21
C SER A 66 11.17 10.27 -0.93
N GLU A 67 10.12 11.06 -0.71
CA GLU A 67 9.96 11.83 0.53
C GLU A 67 9.88 10.93 1.77
N LEU A 68 9.01 9.91 1.75
CA LEU A 68 8.91 8.97 2.89
C LEU A 68 10.23 8.24 3.13
N ARG A 69 10.91 7.83 2.05
CA ARG A 69 12.19 7.16 2.16
C ARG A 69 13.24 8.04 2.83
N SER A 70 13.26 9.33 2.53
CA SER A 70 14.17 10.30 3.15
C SER A 70 13.82 10.62 4.61
N LEU A 71 12.55 10.56 4.98
CA LEU A 71 12.08 10.79 6.35
C LEU A 71 12.21 9.55 7.25
N ALA A 72 12.23 8.36 6.66
CA ALA A 72 12.38 7.11 7.39
C ALA A 72 13.77 7.03 8.07
N THR A 73 13.80 6.61 9.33
CA THR A 73 15.04 6.43 10.10
C THR A 73 15.99 5.45 9.41
N LYS A 74 15.44 4.41 8.78
CA LYS A 74 16.18 3.40 8.03
C LYS A 74 15.53 3.24 6.65
N PRO A 75 16.06 3.92 5.62
CA PRO A 75 15.47 3.92 4.28
C PRO A 75 15.44 2.53 3.64
N VAL A 76 14.22 2.02 3.37
CA VAL A 76 14.01 0.73 2.70
C VAL A 76 13.78 0.94 1.20
N THR A 77 14.49 0.17 0.38
CA THR A 77 14.37 0.16 -1.08
C THR A 77 14.04 -1.22 -1.64
N SER A 78 14.36 -2.29 -0.89
CA SER A 78 14.05 -3.66 -1.26
C SER A 78 13.71 -4.51 -0.04
N VAL A 79 12.88 -5.53 -0.27
CA VAL A 79 12.38 -6.49 0.71
C VAL A 79 12.67 -7.86 0.14
N SER A 80 13.44 -8.66 0.86
CA SER A 80 13.85 -10.00 0.44
C SER A 80 12.88 -11.08 0.91
N THR A 81 12.32 -10.92 2.11
CA THR A 81 11.46 -11.94 2.72
C THR A 81 10.48 -11.30 3.68
N VAL A 82 9.28 -11.88 3.77
CA VAL A 82 8.25 -11.50 4.74
C VAL A 82 7.84 -12.75 5.52
N VAL A 83 7.87 -12.65 6.85
CA VAL A 83 7.48 -13.72 7.75
C VAL A 83 6.30 -13.23 8.60
N THR A 84 5.25 -14.03 8.67
CA THR A 84 4.06 -13.72 9.46
C THR A 84 3.93 -14.72 10.61
N THR A 85 3.71 -14.20 11.81
CA THR A 85 3.37 -15.01 12.98
C THR A 85 1.90 -14.80 13.30
N SER A 86 1.14 -15.89 13.35
CA SER A 86 -0.29 -15.89 13.66
C SER A 86 -0.58 -16.64 14.95
N GLY A 87 -1.57 -16.18 15.70
CA GLY A 87 -2.10 -16.84 16.89
C GLY A 87 -3.59 -16.52 17.06
N ASN A 88 -4.37 -17.45 17.60
CA ASN A 88 -5.80 -17.27 17.86
C ASN A 88 -6.61 -16.81 16.61
N GLY A 89 -6.28 -17.35 15.44
CA GLY A 89 -6.97 -17.03 14.18
C GLY A 89 -6.68 -15.64 13.62
N SER A 90 -5.70 -14.91 14.16
CA SER A 90 -5.29 -13.59 13.68
C SER A 90 -3.77 -13.48 13.52
N THR A 91 -3.32 -12.60 12.63
CA THR A 91 -1.89 -12.27 12.49
C THR A 91 -1.45 -11.43 13.69
N SER A 92 -0.53 -11.96 14.50
CA SER A 92 0.02 -11.25 15.65
C SER A 92 1.11 -10.27 15.21
N ASN A 93 2.02 -10.71 14.34
CA ASN A 93 3.18 -9.93 13.94
C ASN A 93 3.60 -10.23 12.49
N VAL A 94 4.13 -9.21 11.82
CA VAL A 94 4.70 -9.30 10.47
C VAL A 94 6.14 -8.78 10.52
N THR A 95 7.08 -9.60 10.05
CA THR A 95 8.50 -9.28 9.99
C THR A 95 8.97 -9.21 8.55
N PHE A 96 9.52 -8.07 8.17
CA PHE A 96 10.10 -7.81 6.86
C PHE A 96 11.62 -7.85 6.95
N TYR A 97 12.25 -8.63 6.08
CA TYR A 97 13.70 -8.61 5.88
C TYR A 97 14.01 -7.73 4.67
N THR A 98 14.86 -6.73 4.87
CA THR A 98 15.09 -5.66 3.90
C THR A 98 16.57 -5.34 3.74
N ASN A 99 16.90 -4.49 2.76
CA ASN A 99 18.25 -3.94 2.60
C ASN A 99 18.72 -3.11 3.81
N ALA A 100 17.82 -2.62 4.66
CA ALA A 100 18.12 -1.80 5.83
C ALA A 100 17.96 -2.55 7.16
N GLY A 101 17.91 -3.88 7.11
CA GLY A 101 17.73 -4.78 8.25
C GLY A 101 16.32 -5.38 8.35
N SER A 102 16.00 -5.93 9.51
CA SER A 102 14.67 -6.48 9.80
C SER A 102 13.76 -5.43 10.44
N PHE A 103 12.50 -5.42 10.01
CA PHE A 103 11.44 -4.58 10.56
C PHE A 103 10.29 -5.45 11.03
N SER A 104 9.88 -5.28 12.27
CA SER A 104 8.79 -6.03 12.87
C SER A 104 7.67 -5.08 13.25
N MET A 105 6.43 -5.42 12.89
CA MET A 105 5.24 -4.66 13.24
C MET A 105 4.08 -5.58 13.60
N SER A 106 3.20 -5.11 14.48
CA SER A 106 2.00 -5.87 14.83
C SER A 106 1.08 -6.04 13.61
N GLY A 107 0.27 -7.10 13.59
CA GLY A 107 -0.69 -7.31 12.50
C GLY A 107 -1.69 -6.16 12.37
N ASN A 108 -2.06 -5.52 13.49
CA ASN A 108 -2.95 -4.35 13.51
C ASN A 108 -2.28 -3.10 12.93
N ASP A 109 -1.03 -2.84 13.29
CA ASP A 109 -0.25 -1.73 12.72
C ASP A 109 -0.05 -1.94 11.22
N PHE A 110 0.30 -3.17 10.81
CA PHE A 110 0.43 -3.53 9.40
C PHE A 110 -0.88 -3.31 8.62
N LYS A 111 -2.01 -3.79 9.14
CA LYS A 111 -3.32 -3.57 8.52
C LYS A 111 -3.64 -2.08 8.38
N THR A 112 -3.34 -1.30 9.40
CA THR A 112 -3.60 0.15 9.42
C THR A 112 -2.77 0.87 8.37
N ILE A 113 -1.45 0.67 8.39
CA ILE A 113 -0.55 1.34 7.44
C ILE A 113 -0.77 0.86 6.01
N TYR A 114 -1.08 -0.43 5.82
CA TYR A 114 -1.48 -0.98 4.54
C TYR A 114 -2.74 -0.28 4.04
N ASN A 115 -3.80 -0.16 4.83
CA ASN A 115 -5.02 0.53 4.37
C ASN A 115 -4.80 2.02 4.07
N MET A 116 -3.87 2.68 4.76
CA MET A 116 -3.55 4.09 4.55
C MET A 116 -2.66 4.34 3.34
N ARG A 117 -1.73 3.44 2.99
CA ARG A 117 -0.80 3.64 1.87
C ARG A 117 -1.05 2.76 0.67
N ALA A 118 -1.72 1.63 0.86
CA ALA A 118 -2.01 0.73 -0.23
C ALA A 118 -2.94 1.45 -1.22
N PRO A 119 -2.63 1.35 -2.51
CA PRO A 119 -3.45 1.86 -3.60
C PRO A 119 -4.65 0.92 -3.82
N GLY A 120 -5.58 0.93 -2.86
CA GLY A 120 -6.75 0.04 -2.81
C GLY A 120 -8.08 0.70 -3.17
N HIS A 121 -8.11 2.02 -3.39
CA HIS A 121 -9.32 2.74 -3.84
C HIS A 121 -9.57 2.59 -5.34
N LEU A 122 -9.38 1.38 -5.87
CA LEU A 122 -9.57 1.08 -7.28
C LEU A 122 -11.04 0.75 -7.52
N ARG A 123 -11.68 1.51 -8.41
CA ARG A 123 -13.00 1.16 -8.92
C ARG A 123 -12.86 -0.11 -9.76
N ILE A 124 -13.76 -1.08 -9.61
CA ILE A 124 -14.02 -2.04 -10.71
C ILE A 124 -14.82 -1.25 -11.74
N PRO A 125 -14.23 -0.88 -12.88
CA PRO A 125 -14.92 -0.10 -13.88
C PRO A 125 -16.06 -0.96 -14.44
N GLN A 126 -17.27 -0.42 -14.35
CA GLN A 126 -18.46 -1.06 -14.89
C GLN A 126 -19.04 -0.15 -15.96
N SER A 127 -19.16 -0.67 -17.18
CA SER A 127 -19.93 -0.12 -18.29
C SER A 127 -21.13 -1.04 -18.57
N GLY A 128 -21.95 -1.30 -17.55
CA GLY A 128 -23.10 -2.23 -17.60
C GLY A 128 -23.01 -3.34 -16.56
N PHE A 129 -23.82 -4.39 -16.70
CA PHE A 129 -23.72 -5.60 -15.88
C PHE A 129 -22.45 -6.37 -16.26
N VAL A 130 -21.47 -6.43 -15.36
CA VAL A 130 -20.23 -7.18 -15.56
C VAL A 130 -20.17 -8.32 -14.56
N HIS A 131 -20.14 -9.57 -15.03
CA HIS A 131 -19.89 -10.74 -14.20
C HIS A 131 -18.38 -10.80 -13.88
N VAL A 132 -18.02 -10.51 -12.63
CA VAL A 132 -16.63 -10.63 -12.17
C VAL A 132 -16.45 -12.03 -11.59
N ASN A 133 -15.80 -12.92 -12.35
CA ASN A 133 -15.36 -14.20 -11.81
C ASN A 133 -14.13 -13.98 -10.93
N VAL A 134 -14.27 -14.25 -9.62
CA VAL A 134 -13.13 -14.31 -8.71
C VAL A 134 -12.53 -15.71 -8.84
N GLU A 135 -11.60 -15.87 -9.77
CA GLU A 135 -10.89 -17.14 -9.95
C GLU A 135 -9.56 -17.12 -9.18
N LYS A 136 -9.36 -18.19 -8.41
CA LYS A 136 -8.12 -18.51 -7.72
C LYS A 136 -7.21 -19.26 -8.69
N LYS A 137 -6.00 -18.75 -8.94
CA LYS A 137 -4.92 -19.56 -9.53
C LYS A 137 -4.32 -20.49 -8.50
#